data_AF-A0A524QX59-F1
#
_entry.id   AF-A0A524QX59-F1
#
_cell.length_a   1.000
_cell.length_b   1.000
_cell.length_c   1.000
_cell.angle_alpha   90.00
_cell.angle_beta   90.00
_cell.angle_gamma   90.00
#
_symmetry.space_group_name_H-M   'P 1'
#
loop_
_entity.id
_entity.type
_entity.pdbx_description
1 polymer ?
#
loop_
_entity_poly.entity_id
_entity_poly.type
_entity_poly.pdbx_seq_one_letter_code
_entity_poly.pdbx_strand_id
1 'polypeptide(L)'
;MASAQWAQVAPAGAAQQTPLLPGPVCSGEPGDLACGCDPEVQDCGCTSIQVSKGASTDGSVMTAHSCDGNYRTWLQIEPARENAAGTRRPIYWGKLHTETPDDMRGLRLKGEIPEVANTYRYFNVAYPAMNEKGLAIGETTIGGRRELRNDEGLFLIENLQAIVLERTTTARDAIKLIGELVKEYGYGDSGECLTFADAKEVWHFEIMGAGPFAVGGVWAAVRIPEGQVGVSANIPRISTLNVDDPDHYMASENVFSLAEEMGWWDPASGKAFRFWEAYNGRQPYSTREFFILSTLAPSMNLTMEMEELPFSVTPDKKVSVQDVLAYYRQTYEGTELDVTKNMLIPNRYAQSPDDPQMVKSPMVDPWSLGRDWGQLFNALAPGSVDAVRTIAAQQC
;
A
#
# COMPACT_ATOMS: atom_id res chain seq x y z
N MET A 1 -30.97 18.44 -9.91
CA MET A 1 -31.42 18.16 -11.29
C MET A 1 -30.45 18.82 -12.27
N ALA A 2 -29.35 18.15 -12.60
CA ALA A 2 -28.47 18.54 -13.69
C ALA A 2 -27.80 17.28 -14.23
N SER A 3 -28.59 16.44 -14.89
CA SER A 3 -28.12 15.40 -15.79
C SER A 3 -28.53 15.80 -17.20
N ALA A 4 -27.67 15.51 -18.17
CA ALA A 4 -27.81 15.75 -19.61
C ALA A 4 -27.23 17.07 -20.10
N GLN A 5 -25.98 17.02 -20.59
CA GLN A 5 -25.62 17.57 -21.91
C GLN A 5 -24.15 17.35 -22.31
N TRP A 6 -23.59 16.13 -22.24
CA TRP A 6 -22.24 15.91 -22.80
C TRP A 6 -22.12 14.54 -23.46
N ALA A 7 -22.86 14.37 -24.56
CA ALA A 7 -22.68 13.27 -25.49
C ALA A 7 -22.36 13.88 -26.86
N GLN A 8 -21.09 14.25 -27.08
CA GLN A 8 -20.49 14.48 -28.40
C GLN A 8 -19.04 14.95 -28.19
N VAL A 9 -18.11 14.01 -28.09
CA VAL A 9 -16.84 13.91 -28.84
C VAL A 9 -16.20 12.58 -28.39
N ALA A 10 -16.35 11.52 -29.18
CA ALA A 10 -15.54 10.31 -29.03
C ALA A 10 -14.92 10.01 -30.40
N PRO A 11 -13.60 9.76 -30.49
CA PRO A 11 -12.97 9.41 -31.75
C PRO A 11 -13.39 8.00 -32.18
N ALA A 12 -13.71 7.85 -33.46
CA ALA A 12 -14.11 6.58 -34.06
C ALA A 12 -12.91 5.61 -34.10
N GLY A 13 -13.02 4.47 -33.41
CA GLY A 13 -12.02 3.40 -33.48
C GLY A 13 -12.02 2.36 -32.36
N ALA A 14 -12.69 2.61 -31.22
CA ALA A 14 -12.77 1.62 -30.15
C ALA A 14 -13.79 0.52 -30.49
N ALA A 15 -13.38 -0.75 -30.41
CA ALA A 15 -14.29 -1.89 -30.41
C ALA A 15 -15.42 -1.65 -29.40
N GLN A 16 -16.65 -2.08 -29.69
CA GLN A 16 -17.79 -1.94 -28.79
C GLN A 16 -17.48 -2.60 -27.44
N GLN A 17 -16.98 -1.81 -26.50
CA GLN A 17 -16.80 -2.21 -25.11
C GLN A 17 -18.20 -2.28 -24.49
N THR A 18 -18.51 -3.39 -23.84
CA THR A 18 -19.67 -3.47 -22.94
C THR A 18 -19.57 -2.30 -21.95
N PRO A 19 -20.63 -1.49 -21.77
CA PRO A 19 -20.56 -0.36 -20.85
C PRO A 19 -20.23 -0.85 -19.43
N LEU A 20 -19.18 -0.26 -18.83
CA LEU A 20 -18.74 -0.57 -17.47
C LEU A 20 -19.86 -0.18 -16.48
N LEU A 21 -20.10 -1.01 -15.48
CA LEU A 21 -21.13 -0.75 -14.47
C LEU A 21 -20.60 0.15 -13.36
N PRO A 22 -21.15 1.35 -13.05
CA PRO A 22 -20.62 2.26 -12.02
C PRO A 22 -20.44 1.62 -10.64
N GLY A 23 -19.31 1.77 -9.95
CA GLY A 23 -19.04 1.15 -8.64
C GLY A 23 -19.87 1.74 -7.48
N PRO A 24 -19.78 1.22 -6.24
CA PRO A 24 -20.19 2.00 -5.07
C PRO A 24 -19.31 3.26 -4.94
N VAL A 25 -19.94 4.39 -4.60
CA VAL A 25 -19.25 5.67 -4.40
C VAL A 25 -18.97 5.83 -2.91
N CYS A 26 -17.71 6.10 -2.55
CA CYS A 26 -17.36 6.50 -1.20
C CYS A 26 -18.12 7.78 -0.80
N SER A 27 -18.92 7.69 0.26
CA SER A 27 -19.66 8.83 0.82
C SER A 27 -18.76 9.82 1.55
N GLY A 28 -17.61 9.36 2.05
CA GLY A 28 -16.69 10.13 2.90
C GLY A 28 -17.11 10.15 4.38
N GLU A 29 -18.18 9.43 4.75
CA GLU A 29 -18.59 9.26 6.14
C GLU A 29 -17.68 8.23 6.84
N PRO A 30 -17.29 8.46 8.11
CA PRO A 30 -16.49 7.50 8.88
C PRO A 30 -17.14 6.12 8.92
N GLY A 31 -16.37 5.08 8.58
CA GLY A 31 -16.83 3.69 8.57
C GLY A 31 -17.60 3.24 7.32
N ASP A 32 -17.69 4.09 6.28
CA ASP A 32 -18.20 3.64 4.99
C ASP A 32 -17.24 2.64 4.33
N LEU A 33 -17.66 1.38 4.23
CA LEU A 33 -16.90 0.30 3.60
C LEU A 33 -16.59 0.58 2.11
N ALA A 34 -17.39 1.41 1.43
CA ALA A 34 -17.11 1.84 0.06
C ALA A 34 -15.98 2.86 -0.03
N CYS A 35 -15.58 3.47 1.10
CA CYS A 35 -14.43 4.35 1.18
C CYS A 35 -13.10 3.62 1.31
N GLY A 36 -13.11 2.29 1.37
CA GLY A 36 -11.94 1.49 1.69
C GLY A 36 -11.46 1.80 3.10
N CYS A 37 -10.17 1.61 3.33
CA CYS A 37 -9.56 1.90 4.61
C CYS A 37 -9.56 3.40 4.91
N ASP A 38 -10.30 3.81 5.95
CA ASP A 38 -10.31 5.18 6.44
C ASP A 38 -9.11 5.40 7.37
N PRO A 39 -8.12 6.23 6.99
CA PRO A 39 -6.96 6.50 7.82
C PRO A 39 -7.32 7.23 9.14
N GLU A 40 -8.50 7.85 9.25
CA GLU A 40 -9.00 8.43 10.50
C GLU A 40 -9.62 7.37 11.42
N VAL A 41 -10.08 6.24 10.89
CA VAL A 41 -10.72 5.15 11.66
C VAL A 41 -9.72 4.06 12.08
N GLN A 42 -8.47 4.10 11.59
CA GLN A 42 -7.36 3.22 12.03
C GLN A 42 -7.63 1.70 11.89
N ASP A 43 -8.61 1.30 11.08
CA ASP A 43 -9.09 -0.10 11.02
C ASP A 43 -8.45 -0.94 9.90
N CYS A 44 -7.62 -0.32 9.07
CA CYS A 44 -6.65 -1.02 8.25
C CYS A 44 -5.29 -0.31 8.33
N GLY A 45 -4.21 -1.05 8.12
CA GLY A 45 -2.91 -0.39 8.13
C GLY A 45 -1.76 -1.27 7.67
N CYS A 46 -1.77 -1.67 6.40
CA CYS A 46 -0.71 -2.45 5.80
C CYS A 46 0.66 -1.77 5.86
N THR A 47 1.73 -2.56 6.00
CA THR A 47 3.11 -2.07 5.90
C THR A 47 3.91 -2.97 4.98
N SER A 48 4.57 -2.37 3.99
CA SER A 48 5.46 -3.09 3.08
C SER A 48 6.93 -2.69 3.28
N ILE A 49 7.82 -3.68 3.34
CA ILE A 49 9.28 -3.49 3.47
C ILE A 49 9.96 -4.08 2.23
N GLN A 50 10.78 -3.28 1.57
CA GLN A 50 11.46 -3.61 0.32
C GLN A 50 12.97 -3.67 0.55
N VAL A 51 13.62 -4.79 0.23
CA VAL A 51 15.07 -4.97 0.41
C VAL A 51 15.70 -5.27 -0.93
N SER A 52 16.59 -4.38 -1.39
CA SER A 52 17.39 -4.63 -2.59
C SER A 52 18.41 -5.75 -2.37
N LYS A 53 18.93 -6.31 -3.45
CA LYS A 53 19.89 -7.42 -3.42
C LYS A 53 21.15 -7.08 -2.61
N GLY A 54 21.67 -5.87 -2.78
CA GLY A 54 22.89 -5.43 -2.09
C GLY A 54 22.69 -5.22 -0.59
N ALA A 55 21.46 -4.89 -0.17
CA ALA A 55 21.10 -4.64 1.22
C ALA A 55 20.93 -5.94 2.01
N SER A 56 20.62 -7.06 1.35
CA SER A 56 20.38 -8.32 2.03
C SER A 56 21.67 -9.04 2.44
N THR A 57 21.56 -9.88 3.47
CA THR A 57 22.66 -10.71 3.97
C THR A 57 23.04 -11.85 3.03
N ASP A 58 22.09 -12.33 2.23
CA ASP A 58 22.25 -13.51 1.35
C ASP A 58 22.17 -13.19 -0.16
N GLY A 59 21.96 -11.93 -0.52
CA GLY A 59 21.83 -11.51 -1.92
C GLY A 59 20.46 -11.80 -2.53
N SER A 60 19.44 -12.07 -1.72
CA SER A 60 18.04 -12.08 -2.14
C SER A 60 17.50 -10.67 -2.32
N VAL A 61 16.48 -10.55 -3.17
CA VAL A 61 15.61 -9.37 -3.27
C VAL A 61 14.34 -9.69 -2.50
N MET A 62 13.87 -8.78 -1.67
CA MET A 62 12.69 -9.03 -0.83
C MET A 62 11.65 -7.95 -1.02
N THR A 63 10.40 -8.39 -1.08
CA THR A 63 9.26 -7.60 -0.63
C THR A 63 8.55 -8.39 0.47
N ALA A 64 8.09 -7.69 1.50
CA ALA A 64 7.27 -8.24 2.56
C ALA A 64 6.13 -7.28 2.85
N HIS A 65 4.99 -7.81 3.29
CA HIS A 65 3.73 -7.07 3.47
C HIS A 65 2.97 -7.63 4.68
N SER A 66 2.58 -6.77 5.63
CA SER A 66 1.51 -7.09 6.61
C SER A 66 0.16 -6.68 6.06
N CYS A 67 -0.74 -7.65 5.86
CA CYS A 67 -2.09 -7.39 5.39
C CYS A 67 -3.00 -7.19 6.61
N ASP A 68 -3.20 -5.93 6.98
CA ASP A 68 -3.93 -5.57 8.19
C ASP A 68 -5.32 -5.06 7.86
N GLY A 69 -6.35 -5.91 7.96
CA GLY A 69 -7.75 -5.58 7.71
C GLY A 69 -8.67 -6.81 7.69
N ASN A 70 -9.95 -6.59 7.40
CA ASN A 70 -11.01 -7.61 7.40
C ASN A 70 -11.05 -8.48 6.12
N TYR A 71 -9.90 -8.95 5.69
CA TYR A 71 -9.73 -9.73 4.47
C TYR A 71 -9.69 -11.24 4.77
N ARG A 72 -9.97 -12.06 3.76
CA ARG A 72 -9.73 -13.50 3.87
C ARG A 72 -8.25 -13.80 4.13
N THR A 73 -7.94 -14.87 4.87
CA THR A 73 -6.56 -15.17 5.30
C THR A 73 -6.00 -16.50 4.81
N TRP A 74 -6.81 -17.33 4.13
CA TRP A 74 -6.30 -18.60 3.59
C TRP A 74 -5.43 -18.38 2.35
N LEU A 75 -4.42 -19.23 2.20
CA LEU A 75 -3.60 -19.32 1.00
C LEU A 75 -4.26 -20.22 -0.03
N GLN A 76 -4.36 -19.73 -1.27
CA GLN A 76 -4.73 -20.50 -2.43
C GLN A 76 -3.59 -20.50 -3.45
N ILE A 77 -3.34 -21.65 -4.08
CA ILE A 77 -2.44 -21.74 -5.23
C ILE A 77 -3.32 -21.74 -6.48
N GLU A 78 -3.35 -20.61 -7.17
CA GLU A 78 -4.13 -20.45 -8.39
C GLU A 78 -3.40 -21.14 -9.54
N PRO A 79 -4.06 -22.06 -10.27
CA PRO A 79 -3.39 -22.84 -11.30
C PRO A 79 -3.04 -21.99 -12.53
N ALA A 80 -1.98 -22.39 -13.22
CA ALA A 80 -1.71 -21.98 -14.59
C ALA A 80 -2.87 -22.44 -15.49
N ARG A 81 -3.24 -21.64 -16.48
CA ARG A 81 -4.37 -21.93 -17.39
C ARG A 81 -3.94 -21.80 -18.83
N GLU A 82 -4.51 -22.66 -19.67
CA GLU A 82 -4.54 -22.51 -21.12
C GLU A 82 -5.95 -22.09 -21.53
N ASN A 83 -6.07 -20.98 -22.26
CA ASN A 83 -7.34 -20.38 -22.62
C ASN A 83 -7.55 -20.44 -24.15
N ALA A 84 -8.79 -20.69 -24.56
CA ALA A 84 -9.16 -20.69 -25.97
C ALA A 84 -9.03 -19.28 -26.58
N ALA A 85 -8.82 -19.21 -27.89
CA ALA A 85 -8.79 -17.95 -28.60
C ALA A 85 -10.13 -17.20 -28.45
N GLY A 86 -10.06 -15.91 -28.14
CA GLY A 86 -11.25 -15.07 -27.93
C GLY A 86 -11.89 -15.19 -26.54
N THR A 87 -11.32 -15.98 -25.62
CA THR A 87 -11.77 -16.01 -24.23
C THR A 87 -11.74 -14.61 -23.60
N ARG A 88 -12.77 -14.31 -22.82
CA ARG A 88 -12.92 -13.09 -22.04
C ARG A 88 -12.75 -13.42 -20.57
N ARG A 89 -12.03 -12.56 -19.84
CA ARG A 89 -11.84 -12.68 -18.40
C ARG A 89 -12.82 -11.75 -17.68
N PRO A 90 -13.71 -12.26 -16.81
CA PRO A 90 -14.54 -11.43 -15.97
C PRO A 90 -13.73 -10.77 -14.84
N ILE A 91 -14.03 -9.50 -14.58
CA ILE A 91 -13.45 -8.72 -13.49
C ILE A 91 -14.53 -8.53 -12.43
N TYR A 92 -14.28 -9.06 -11.23
CA TYR A 92 -15.19 -8.97 -10.10
C TYR A 92 -14.60 -8.09 -9.00
N TRP A 93 -15.44 -7.23 -8.44
CA TRP A 93 -15.14 -6.49 -7.22
C TRP A 93 -15.59 -7.28 -5.99
N GLY A 94 -14.85 -7.14 -4.88
CA GLY A 94 -15.17 -7.74 -3.58
C GLY A 94 -14.46 -9.06 -3.27
N LYS A 95 -13.48 -9.49 -4.07
CA LYS A 95 -12.81 -10.79 -3.92
C LYS A 95 -11.99 -10.95 -2.64
N LEU A 96 -11.68 -9.85 -1.96
CA LEU A 96 -10.95 -9.87 -0.69
C LEU A 96 -11.82 -10.29 0.50
N HIS A 97 -13.16 -10.22 0.39
CA HIS A 97 -14.11 -10.44 1.51
C HIS A 97 -14.98 -11.69 1.33
N THR A 98 -14.54 -12.66 0.53
CA THR A 98 -15.22 -13.95 0.38
C THR A 98 -15.08 -14.81 1.64
N GLU A 99 -16.06 -15.65 1.96
CA GLU A 99 -15.97 -16.58 3.11
C GLU A 99 -15.27 -17.91 2.74
N THR A 100 -15.32 -18.30 1.47
CA THR A 100 -14.65 -19.52 0.95
C THR A 100 -14.06 -19.26 -0.44
N PRO A 101 -13.12 -20.08 -0.95
CA PRO A 101 -12.52 -19.92 -2.28
C PRO A 101 -13.52 -19.76 -3.43
N ASP A 102 -14.65 -20.47 -3.37
CA ASP A 102 -15.68 -20.51 -4.41
C ASP A 102 -16.88 -19.59 -4.09
N ASP A 103 -16.78 -18.74 -3.06
CA ASP A 103 -17.87 -17.86 -2.67
C ASP A 103 -18.04 -16.71 -3.66
N MET A 104 -19.23 -16.64 -4.26
CA MET A 104 -19.61 -15.60 -5.21
C MET A 104 -20.58 -14.59 -4.59
N ARG A 105 -21.00 -14.76 -3.34
CA ARG A 105 -21.92 -13.82 -2.66
C ARG A 105 -21.21 -12.48 -2.47
N GLY A 106 -21.95 -11.39 -2.68
CA GLY A 106 -21.40 -10.03 -2.56
C GLY A 106 -20.43 -9.62 -3.68
N LEU A 107 -19.99 -10.56 -4.52
CA LEU A 107 -19.15 -10.23 -5.67
C LEU A 107 -19.96 -9.51 -6.74
N ARG A 108 -19.34 -8.49 -7.34
CA ARG A 108 -19.96 -7.70 -8.40
C ARG A 108 -19.15 -7.83 -9.68
N LEU A 109 -19.76 -8.39 -10.73
CA LEU A 109 -19.17 -8.36 -12.08
C LEU A 109 -19.13 -6.90 -12.57
N LYS A 110 -17.93 -6.37 -12.75
CA LYS A 110 -17.69 -4.98 -13.16
C LYS A 110 -17.55 -4.84 -14.67
N GLY A 111 -16.95 -5.84 -15.31
CA GLY A 111 -16.72 -5.88 -16.74
C GLY A 111 -15.85 -7.08 -17.11
N GLU A 112 -15.28 -7.04 -18.32
CA GLU A 112 -14.42 -8.10 -18.83
C GLU A 112 -13.27 -7.54 -19.67
N ILE A 113 -12.15 -8.27 -19.71
CA ILE A 113 -11.01 -7.97 -20.60
C ILE A 113 -10.68 -9.18 -21.50
N PRO A 114 -9.94 -9.00 -22.62
CA PRO A 114 -9.41 -10.14 -23.36
C PRO A 114 -8.51 -11.00 -22.46
N GLU A 115 -8.68 -12.32 -22.54
CA GLU A 115 -7.81 -13.26 -21.83
C GLU A 115 -6.61 -13.66 -22.70
N VAL A 116 -5.47 -13.93 -22.05
CA VAL A 116 -4.27 -14.41 -22.72
C VAL A 116 -4.31 -15.93 -22.91
N ALA A 117 -3.63 -16.44 -23.94
CA ALA A 117 -3.63 -17.88 -24.23
C ALA A 117 -3.08 -18.73 -23.09
N ASN A 118 -2.08 -18.23 -22.34
CA ASN A 118 -1.45 -18.96 -21.24
C ASN A 118 -1.25 -18.05 -20.04
N THR A 119 -1.52 -18.55 -18.83
CA THR A 119 -1.24 -17.87 -17.57
C THR A 119 -0.29 -18.67 -16.69
N TYR A 120 0.46 -17.98 -15.83
CA TYR A 120 1.26 -18.59 -14.77
C TYR A 120 0.42 -18.94 -13.55
N ARG A 121 0.88 -19.92 -12.76
CA ARG A 121 0.34 -20.17 -11.42
C ARG A 121 0.90 -19.17 -10.40
N TYR A 122 0.15 -18.88 -9.35
CA TYR A 122 0.57 -17.93 -8.30
C TYR A 122 -0.07 -18.21 -6.94
N PHE A 123 0.53 -17.66 -5.88
CA PHE A 123 0.01 -17.65 -4.51
C PHE A 123 -0.96 -16.49 -4.32
N ASN A 124 -2.13 -16.79 -3.75
CA ASN A 124 -3.22 -15.87 -3.55
C ASN A 124 -3.69 -15.87 -2.09
N VAL A 125 -3.31 -14.83 -1.34
CA VAL A 125 -3.55 -14.67 0.12
C VAL A 125 -4.34 -13.39 0.37
N ALA A 126 -5.60 -13.36 -0.08
CA ALA A 126 -6.39 -12.15 -0.37
C ALA A 126 -5.77 -11.31 -1.49
N TYR A 127 -4.67 -10.63 -1.18
CA TYR A 127 -3.84 -9.95 -2.15
C TYR A 127 -2.90 -10.96 -2.84
N PRO A 128 -2.93 -11.08 -4.17
CA PRO A 128 -2.03 -11.96 -4.92
C PRO A 128 -0.56 -11.60 -4.68
N ALA A 129 0.25 -12.59 -4.28
CA ALA A 129 1.55 -12.33 -3.65
C ALA A 129 2.77 -12.75 -4.48
N MET A 130 2.75 -13.88 -5.19
CA MET A 130 3.93 -14.34 -5.95
C MET A 130 3.61 -15.41 -6.99
N ASN A 131 4.23 -15.35 -8.16
CA ASN A 131 4.05 -16.37 -9.22
C ASN A 131 5.21 -17.37 -9.32
N GLU A 132 5.04 -18.41 -10.13
CA GLU A 132 6.07 -19.44 -10.38
C GLU A 132 7.32 -18.94 -11.11
N LYS A 133 7.33 -17.68 -11.56
CA LYS A 133 8.47 -17.05 -12.23
C LYS A 133 9.36 -16.27 -11.26
N GLY A 134 8.99 -16.22 -9.99
CA GLY A 134 9.74 -15.51 -8.96
C GLY A 134 9.41 -14.01 -8.88
N LEU A 135 8.35 -13.55 -9.54
CA LEU A 135 7.80 -12.21 -9.34
C LEU A 135 6.93 -12.23 -8.09
N ALA A 136 7.24 -11.38 -7.12
CA ALA A 136 6.54 -11.19 -5.85
C ALA A 136 6.00 -9.75 -5.72
N ILE A 137 4.92 -9.59 -4.95
CA ILE A 137 4.19 -8.34 -4.75
C ILE A 137 3.83 -8.20 -3.27
N GLY A 138 4.21 -7.08 -2.65
CA GLY A 138 3.58 -6.57 -1.43
C GLY A 138 2.66 -5.39 -1.75
N GLU A 139 1.77 -5.04 -0.84
CA GLU A 139 0.75 -3.97 -1.04
C GLU A 139 0.66 -3.07 0.20
N THR A 140 0.27 -1.81 -0.01
CA THR A 140 -0.21 -0.90 1.03
C THR A 140 -1.22 0.12 0.50
N THR A 141 -2.40 0.22 1.13
CA THR A 141 -3.38 1.28 0.86
C THR A 141 -2.88 2.64 1.32
N ILE A 142 -2.38 3.45 0.39
CA ILE A 142 -1.79 4.79 0.64
C ILE A 142 -2.82 5.93 0.60
N GLY A 143 -4.03 5.66 0.13
CA GLY A 143 -5.06 6.68 -0.05
C GLY A 143 -4.63 7.77 -1.03
N GLY A 144 -5.17 8.97 -0.87
CA GLY A 144 -4.91 10.08 -1.79
C GLY A 144 -6.01 11.11 -1.72
N ARG A 145 -5.95 12.10 -2.61
CA ARG A 145 -7.01 13.09 -2.75
C ARG A 145 -8.32 12.42 -3.13
N ARG A 146 -9.42 12.86 -2.52
CA ARG A 146 -10.76 12.29 -2.74
C ARG A 146 -11.18 12.40 -4.21
N GLU A 147 -10.76 13.47 -4.88
CA GLU A 147 -11.01 13.74 -6.29
C GLU A 147 -10.42 12.66 -7.20
N LEU A 148 -9.40 11.91 -6.77
CA LEU A 148 -8.80 10.83 -7.57
C LEU A 148 -9.63 9.55 -7.58
N ARG A 149 -10.65 9.43 -6.71
CA ARG A 149 -11.54 8.27 -6.68
C ARG A 149 -12.48 8.31 -7.88
N ASN A 150 -12.42 7.28 -8.72
CA ASN A 150 -13.25 7.15 -9.91
C ASN A 150 -13.86 5.74 -9.97
N ASP A 151 -15.11 5.62 -9.55
CA ASP A 151 -15.83 4.35 -9.52
C ASP A 151 -16.21 3.83 -10.93
N GLU A 152 -15.91 4.54 -12.02
CA GLU A 152 -16.07 4.05 -13.39
C GLU A 152 -14.91 3.14 -13.82
N GLY A 153 -13.75 3.21 -13.16
CA GLY A 153 -12.61 2.34 -13.44
C GLY A 153 -12.94 0.85 -13.28
N LEU A 154 -12.39 0.00 -14.14
CA LEU A 154 -12.66 -1.44 -14.14
C LEU A 154 -11.98 -2.16 -12.98
N PHE A 155 -10.75 -1.77 -12.65
CA PHE A 155 -9.90 -2.55 -11.76
C PHE A 155 -9.85 -2.01 -10.34
N LEU A 156 -10.00 -2.92 -9.38
CA LEU A 156 -9.44 -2.78 -8.04
C LEU A 156 -8.01 -3.34 -8.01
N ILE A 157 -7.23 -2.99 -6.98
CA ILE A 157 -5.80 -3.34 -6.97
C ILE A 157 -5.55 -4.85 -6.97
N GLU A 158 -6.39 -5.65 -6.30
CA GLU A 158 -6.25 -7.10 -6.26
C GLU A 158 -6.50 -7.73 -7.64
N ASN A 159 -7.30 -7.08 -8.48
CA ASN A 159 -7.49 -7.52 -9.86
C ASN A 159 -6.21 -7.34 -10.67
N LEU A 160 -5.56 -6.17 -10.54
CA LEU A 160 -4.30 -5.87 -11.23
C LEU A 160 -3.19 -6.81 -10.78
N GLN A 161 -3.04 -7.04 -9.48
CA GLN A 161 -2.07 -7.98 -8.92
C GLN A 161 -2.25 -9.40 -9.49
N ALA A 162 -3.48 -9.91 -9.54
CA ALA A 162 -3.75 -11.22 -10.11
C ALA A 162 -3.35 -11.29 -11.59
N ILE A 163 -3.76 -10.28 -12.37
CA ILE A 163 -3.49 -10.22 -13.81
C ILE A 163 -1.99 -10.18 -14.09
N VAL A 164 -1.21 -9.36 -13.38
CA VAL A 164 0.24 -9.28 -13.64
C VAL A 164 0.98 -10.54 -13.21
N LEU A 165 0.60 -11.17 -12.09
CA LEU A 165 1.21 -12.43 -11.68
C LEU A 165 0.93 -13.55 -12.68
N GLU A 166 -0.21 -13.52 -13.33
CA GLU A 166 -0.56 -14.49 -14.38
C GLU A 166 0.15 -14.25 -15.70
N ARG A 167 0.54 -13.01 -16.01
CA ARG A 167 0.95 -12.59 -17.36
C ARG A 167 2.41 -12.13 -17.47
N THR A 168 3.11 -11.89 -16.37
CA THR A 168 4.44 -11.26 -16.38
C THR A 168 5.47 -12.02 -15.55
N THR A 169 6.75 -11.73 -15.78
CA THR A 169 7.87 -12.43 -15.12
C THR A 169 8.83 -11.50 -14.38
N THR A 170 8.76 -10.19 -14.63
CA THR A 170 9.64 -9.18 -14.06
C THR A 170 8.83 -8.06 -13.44
N ALA A 171 9.41 -7.34 -12.48
CA ALA A 171 8.78 -6.20 -11.82
C ALA A 171 8.40 -5.11 -12.83
N ARG A 172 9.29 -4.82 -13.78
CA ARG A 172 9.07 -3.80 -14.82
C ARG A 172 7.93 -4.17 -15.77
N ASP A 173 7.85 -5.43 -16.20
CA ASP A 173 6.77 -5.87 -17.09
C ASP A 173 5.41 -5.81 -16.37
N ALA A 174 5.38 -6.14 -15.08
CA ALA A 174 4.18 -5.99 -14.26
C ALA A 174 3.72 -4.53 -14.19
N ILE A 175 4.63 -3.59 -13.90
CA ILE A 175 4.32 -2.15 -13.85
C ILE A 175 3.81 -1.65 -15.20
N LYS A 176 4.47 -2.01 -16.32
CA LYS A 176 4.02 -1.64 -17.66
C LYS A 176 2.62 -2.16 -17.97
N LEU A 177 2.37 -3.44 -17.68
CA LEU A 177 1.08 -4.05 -17.92
C LEU A 177 -0.03 -3.38 -17.08
N ILE A 178 0.25 -3.03 -15.82
CA ILE A 178 -0.70 -2.23 -15.02
C ILE A 178 -0.97 -0.90 -15.71
N GLY A 179 0.08 -0.18 -16.12
CA GLY A 179 -0.06 1.10 -16.81
C GLY A 179 -0.92 1.02 -18.07
N GLU A 180 -0.73 -0.01 -18.89
CA GLU A 180 -1.55 -0.27 -20.08
C GLU A 180 -3.02 -0.55 -19.72
N LEU A 181 -3.25 -1.43 -18.74
CA LEU A 181 -4.58 -1.83 -18.31
C LEU A 181 -5.37 -0.67 -17.71
N VAL A 182 -4.76 0.14 -16.84
CA VAL A 182 -5.44 1.27 -16.21
C VAL A 182 -5.63 2.44 -17.16
N LYS A 183 -4.76 2.59 -18.16
CA LYS A 183 -4.96 3.56 -19.25
C LYS A 183 -6.16 3.18 -20.12
N GLU A 184 -6.37 1.90 -20.39
CA GLU A 184 -7.47 1.43 -21.25
C GLU A 184 -8.80 1.29 -20.50
N TYR A 185 -8.78 0.75 -19.29
CA TYR A 185 -9.99 0.36 -18.57
C TYR A 185 -10.22 1.10 -17.25
N GLY A 186 -9.27 1.93 -16.81
CA GLY A 186 -9.37 2.73 -15.59
C GLY A 186 -9.10 1.97 -14.30
N TYR A 187 -8.74 2.74 -13.28
CA TYR A 187 -8.50 2.27 -11.92
C TYR A 187 -9.56 2.84 -10.99
N GLY A 188 -10.24 1.96 -10.24
CA GLY A 188 -11.46 2.29 -9.51
C GLY A 188 -11.38 2.15 -7.99
N ASP A 189 -10.17 2.06 -7.45
CA ASP A 189 -9.93 1.84 -6.03
C ASP A 189 -9.46 3.11 -5.29
N SER A 190 -9.22 2.98 -3.99
CA SER A 190 -8.38 3.93 -3.23
C SER A 190 -6.95 3.97 -3.79
N GLY A 191 -6.17 4.96 -3.38
CA GLY A 191 -4.76 4.98 -3.77
C GLY A 191 -3.99 3.84 -3.11
N GLU A 192 -3.18 3.16 -3.89
CA GLU A 192 -2.49 1.92 -3.50
C GLU A 192 -1.01 1.97 -3.86
N CYS A 193 -0.19 1.34 -3.05
CA CYS A 193 1.22 1.11 -3.33
C CYS A 193 1.47 -0.39 -3.50
N LEU A 194 1.99 -0.78 -4.66
CA LEU A 194 2.50 -2.14 -4.89
C LEU A 194 4.02 -2.15 -4.87
N THR A 195 4.57 -3.20 -4.29
CA THR A 195 5.99 -3.38 -4.11
C THR A 195 6.44 -4.62 -4.87
N PHE A 196 6.96 -4.43 -6.07
CA PHE A 196 7.30 -5.53 -6.98
C PHE A 196 8.73 -5.96 -6.77
N ALA A 197 8.94 -7.24 -6.45
CA ALA A 197 10.27 -7.83 -6.36
C ALA A 197 10.42 -8.97 -7.37
N ASP A 198 11.53 -8.99 -8.09
CA ASP A 198 11.97 -10.15 -8.88
C ASP A 198 13.40 -10.54 -8.52
N ALA A 199 14.01 -11.46 -9.26
CA ALA A 199 15.35 -11.96 -8.98
C ALA A 199 16.47 -10.90 -9.06
N LYS A 200 16.19 -9.69 -9.57
CA LYS A 200 17.19 -8.64 -9.84
C LYS A 200 16.91 -7.34 -9.11
N GLU A 201 15.65 -6.95 -8.98
CA GLU A 201 15.29 -5.61 -8.54
C GLU A 201 13.98 -5.57 -7.75
N VAL A 202 13.84 -4.52 -6.94
CA VAL A 202 12.62 -4.19 -6.22
C VAL A 202 12.16 -2.78 -6.57
N TRP A 203 10.87 -2.63 -6.81
CA TRP A 203 10.21 -1.41 -7.26
C TRP A 203 9.09 -1.02 -6.32
N HIS A 204 8.99 0.27 -6.05
CA HIS A 204 7.91 0.89 -5.28
C HIS A 204 7.00 1.62 -6.27
N PHE A 205 5.77 1.16 -6.43
CA PHE A 205 4.79 1.64 -7.41
C PHE A 205 3.57 2.20 -6.68
N GLU A 206 3.20 3.45 -6.93
CA GLU A 206 2.04 4.12 -6.34
C GLU A 206 1.04 4.47 -7.44
N ILE A 207 -0.24 4.15 -7.23
CA ILE A 207 -1.32 4.36 -8.18
C ILE A 207 -2.56 4.97 -7.53
N MET A 208 -3.21 5.88 -8.25
CA MET A 208 -4.54 6.41 -7.96
C MET A 208 -5.38 6.45 -9.24
N GLY A 209 -6.70 6.69 -9.12
CA GLY A 209 -7.55 6.92 -10.28
C GLY A 209 -7.22 8.25 -10.96
N ALA A 210 -7.59 8.42 -12.23
CA ALA A 210 -7.34 9.66 -12.98
C ALA A 210 -8.29 10.83 -12.61
N GLY A 211 -9.10 10.65 -11.57
CA GLY A 211 -10.12 11.59 -11.14
C GLY A 211 -11.40 11.60 -11.98
N PRO A 212 -12.27 12.62 -11.84
CA PRO A 212 -13.64 12.56 -12.33
C PRO A 212 -13.77 12.83 -13.84
N PHE A 213 -12.69 13.29 -14.49
CA PHE A 213 -12.74 13.80 -15.86
C PHE A 213 -12.44 12.74 -16.92
N ALA A 214 -11.85 11.61 -16.53
CA ALA A 214 -11.54 10.52 -17.44
C ALA A 214 -11.44 9.18 -16.71
N VAL A 215 -11.88 8.12 -17.38
CA VAL A 215 -11.54 6.75 -17.00
C VAL A 215 -10.04 6.57 -17.24
N GLY A 216 -9.30 6.24 -16.19
CA GLY A 216 -7.85 6.13 -16.26
C GLY A 216 -7.22 5.85 -14.89
N GLY A 217 -5.90 5.88 -14.82
CA GLY A 217 -5.13 5.92 -13.60
C GLY A 217 -3.97 6.90 -13.72
N VAL A 218 -3.50 7.42 -12.59
CA VAL A 218 -2.25 8.16 -12.47
C VAL A 218 -1.32 7.37 -11.57
N TRP A 219 -0.09 7.14 -12.00
CA TRP A 219 0.84 6.31 -11.25
C TRP A 219 2.29 6.70 -11.47
N ALA A 220 3.12 6.38 -10.49
CA ALA A 220 4.56 6.49 -10.57
C ALA A 220 5.22 5.28 -9.91
N ALA A 221 6.40 4.92 -10.39
CA ALA A 221 7.20 3.84 -9.86
C ALA A 221 8.65 4.27 -9.75
N VAL A 222 9.27 3.94 -8.62
CA VAL A 222 10.68 4.21 -8.36
C VAL A 222 11.37 2.91 -7.94
N ARG A 223 12.49 2.60 -8.57
CA ARG A 223 13.32 1.47 -8.19
C ARG A 223 14.00 1.76 -6.86
N ILE A 224 13.99 0.80 -5.93
CA ILE A 224 14.83 0.91 -4.74
C ILE A 224 16.29 0.74 -5.15
N PRO A 225 17.16 1.73 -4.86
CA PRO A 225 18.55 1.64 -5.24
C PRO A 225 19.23 0.40 -4.67
N GLU A 226 20.20 -0.14 -5.42
CA GLU A 226 20.97 -1.29 -4.96
C GLU A 226 21.71 -0.98 -3.67
N GLY A 227 21.62 -1.87 -2.68
CA GLY A 227 22.18 -1.65 -1.36
C GLY A 227 21.25 -0.93 -0.39
N GLN A 228 20.03 -0.57 -0.79
CA GLN A 228 19.08 0.15 0.05
C GLN A 228 17.82 -0.66 0.42
N VAL A 229 17.13 -0.16 1.45
CA VAL A 229 15.83 -0.64 1.95
C VAL A 229 14.81 0.50 1.87
N GLY A 230 13.65 0.19 1.32
CA GLY A 230 12.48 1.08 1.25
C GLY A 230 11.35 0.60 2.16
N VAL A 231 10.48 1.51 2.57
CA VAL A 231 9.30 1.20 3.38
C VAL A 231 8.11 1.99 2.85
N SER A 232 6.97 1.31 2.70
CA SER A 232 5.68 1.93 2.42
C SER A 232 4.73 1.67 3.58
N ALA A 233 4.07 2.70 4.09
CA ALA A 233 3.04 2.54 5.12
C ALA A 233 1.91 3.56 4.94
N ASN A 234 0.76 3.11 4.45
CA ASN A 234 -0.50 3.83 4.24
C ASN A 234 -0.47 5.34 3.89
N ILE A 235 0.62 5.83 3.29
CA ILE A 235 0.81 7.21 2.84
C ILE A 235 1.75 7.15 1.62
N PRO A 236 1.51 7.93 0.55
CA PRO A 236 2.42 7.96 -0.60
C PRO A 236 3.77 8.56 -0.22
N ARG A 237 4.83 8.02 -0.82
CA ARG A 237 6.24 8.28 -0.51
C ARG A 237 7.01 8.88 -1.68
N ILE A 238 6.56 8.63 -2.92
CA ILE A 238 7.29 9.09 -4.11
C ILE A 238 7.32 10.62 -4.09
N SER A 239 8.52 11.19 -4.12
CA SER A 239 8.74 12.64 -4.13
C SER A 239 8.94 13.10 -5.57
N THR A 240 10.16 13.48 -5.96
CA THR A 240 10.47 13.90 -7.33
C THR A 240 10.59 12.73 -8.30
N LEU A 241 10.35 13.01 -9.58
CA LEU A 241 10.42 12.03 -10.66
C LEU A 241 11.37 12.49 -11.76
N ASN A 242 12.22 11.58 -12.23
CA ASN A 242 13.03 11.77 -13.43
C ASN A 242 12.58 10.78 -14.51
N VAL A 243 11.54 11.14 -15.27
CA VAL A 243 10.96 10.25 -16.29
C VAL A 243 11.87 9.97 -17.49
N ASP A 244 12.96 10.74 -17.63
CA ASP A 244 14.00 10.50 -18.63
C ASP A 244 14.99 9.39 -18.22
N ASP A 245 14.89 8.88 -16.99
CA ASP A 245 15.68 7.77 -16.46
C ASP A 245 14.81 6.53 -16.25
N PRO A 246 14.52 5.76 -17.32
CA PRO A 246 13.67 4.58 -17.24
C PRO A 246 14.27 3.44 -16.43
N ASP A 247 15.57 3.49 -16.09
CA ASP A 247 16.22 2.47 -15.27
C ASP A 247 15.85 2.61 -13.80
N HIS A 248 15.45 3.80 -13.36
CA HIS A 248 15.09 4.10 -11.97
C HIS A 248 13.66 4.61 -11.79
N TYR A 249 13.03 5.14 -12.84
CA TYR A 249 11.70 5.74 -12.78
C TYR A 249 10.79 5.22 -13.91
N MET A 250 9.52 5.06 -13.58
CA MET A 250 8.45 4.83 -14.56
C MET A 250 7.23 5.62 -14.11
N ALA A 251 6.44 6.17 -15.03
CA ALA A 251 5.22 6.88 -14.65
C ALA A 251 4.18 6.84 -15.76
N SER A 252 2.93 7.15 -15.42
CA SER A 252 1.88 7.37 -16.40
C SER A 252 2.15 8.64 -17.22
N GLU A 253 1.70 8.66 -18.48
CA GLU A 253 1.90 9.80 -19.39
C GLU A 253 1.28 11.11 -18.86
N ASN A 254 0.25 11.01 -18.04
CA ASN A 254 -0.48 12.14 -17.43
C ASN A 254 0.04 12.54 -16.04
N VAL A 255 1.16 11.99 -15.55
CA VAL A 255 1.64 12.20 -14.16
C VAL A 255 1.95 13.66 -13.81
N PHE A 256 2.26 14.50 -14.79
CA PHE A 256 2.45 15.93 -14.57
C PHE A 256 1.19 16.71 -14.95
N SER A 257 0.64 16.45 -16.14
CA SER A 257 -0.50 17.21 -16.67
C SER A 257 -1.75 17.10 -15.79
N LEU A 258 -2.01 15.96 -15.18
CA LEU A 258 -3.17 15.82 -14.29
C LEU A 258 -3.01 16.70 -13.03
N ALA A 259 -1.81 16.80 -12.46
CA ALA A 259 -1.59 17.67 -11.30
C ALA A 259 -1.73 19.15 -11.66
N GLU A 260 -1.32 19.53 -12.88
CA GLU A 260 -1.52 20.87 -13.43
C GLU A 260 -3.01 21.19 -13.64
N GLU A 261 -3.74 20.30 -14.32
CA GLU A 261 -5.17 20.43 -14.61
C GLU A 261 -6.01 20.54 -13.34
N MET A 262 -5.64 19.79 -12.29
CA MET A 262 -6.30 19.83 -10.99
C MET A 262 -5.85 21.01 -10.12
N GLY A 263 -4.86 21.80 -10.55
CA GLY A 263 -4.31 22.93 -9.81
C GLY A 263 -3.55 22.55 -8.53
N TRP A 264 -3.05 21.31 -8.45
CA TRP A 264 -2.27 20.82 -7.30
C TRP A 264 -0.77 21.05 -7.47
N TRP A 265 -0.33 21.27 -8.69
CA TRP A 265 1.03 21.69 -9.00
C TRP A 265 1.02 22.72 -10.13
N ASP A 266 1.91 23.71 -10.02
CA ASP A 266 2.09 24.73 -11.04
C ASP A 266 3.57 24.72 -11.49
N PRO A 267 3.88 24.34 -12.74
CA PRO A 267 5.24 24.33 -13.25
C PRO A 267 5.87 25.74 -13.28
N ALA A 268 5.06 26.80 -13.33
CA ALA A 268 5.55 28.18 -13.29
C ALA A 268 5.84 28.69 -11.87
N SER A 269 5.42 27.96 -10.83
CA SER A 269 5.65 28.36 -9.43
C SER A 269 7.12 28.30 -8.99
N GLY A 270 7.97 27.62 -9.76
CA GLY A 270 9.37 27.36 -9.41
C GLY A 270 9.56 26.25 -8.37
N LYS A 271 8.47 25.61 -7.90
CA LYS A 271 8.54 24.42 -7.03
C LYS A 271 8.68 23.15 -7.85
N ALA A 272 9.58 22.27 -7.42
CA ALA A 272 9.71 20.94 -8.02
C ALA A 272 8.40 20.14 -7.83
N PHE A 273 8.06 19.34 -8.83
CA PHE A 273 6.97 18.38 -8.70
C PHE A 273 7.31 17.32 -7.66
N ARG A 274 6.40 17.09 -6.71
CA ARG A 274 6.47 16.00 -5.72
C ARG A 274 5.17 15.20 -5.80
N PHE A 275 5.26 13.91 -6.12
CA PHE A 275 4.09 13.05 -6.38
C PHE A 275 3.18 12.95 -5.15
N TRP A 276 3.74 12.72 -3.96
CA TRP A 276 2.99 12.69 -2.70
C TRP A 276 2.26 14.02 -2.41
N GLU A 277 2.88 15.17 -2.71
CA GLU A 277 2.29 16.49 -2.45
C GLU A 277 1.14 16.76 -3.43
N ALA A 278 1.37 16.45 -4.70
CA ALA A 278 0.38 16.61 -5.76
C ALA A 278 -0.85 15.71 -5.56
N TYR A 279 -0.67 14.43 -5.18
CA TYR A 279 -1.76 13.44 -5.20
C TYR A 279 -2.28 13.01 -3.83
N ASN A 280 -1.68 13.49 -2.73
CA ASN A 280 -2.16 13.26 -1.36
C ASN A 280 -2.16 14.53 -0.52
N GLY A 281 -1.05 15.29 -0.54
CA GLY A 281 -0.94 16.59 0.14
C GLY A 281 -0.69 16.51 1.66
N ARG A 282 -0.47 15.31 2.21
CA ARG A 282 -0.05 15.10 3.62
C ARG A 282 1.43 14.72 3.66
N GLN A 283 2.07 14.93 4.82
CA GLN A 283 3.48 14.57 5.03
C GLN A 283 3.75 13.11 4.64
N PRO A 284 4.80 12.81 3.85
CA PRO A 284 4.97 11.53 3.17
C PRO A 284 5.69 10.50 4.03
N TYR A 285 5.25 10.31 5.28
CA TYR A 285 5.69 9.20 6.14
C TYR A 285 4.85 9.13 7.40
N SER A 286 4.84 7.96 8.03
CA SER A 286 4.29 7.75 9.36
C SER A 286 5.37 7.32 10.35
N THR A 287 4.97 7.12 11.61
CA THR A 287 5.80 6.53 12.66
C THR A 287 6.44 5.20 12.24
N ARG A 288 5.78 4.39 11.42
CA ARG A 288 6.27 3.06 11.00
C ARG A 288 7.50 3.17 10.11
N GLU A 289 7.44 4.01 9.07
CA GLU A 289 8.59 4.22 8.20
C GLU A 289 9.73 4.89 8.96
N PHE A 290 9.42 5.89 9.79
CA PHE A 290 10.42 6.50 10.66
C PHE A 290 11.14 5.45 11.51
N PHE A 291 10.38 4.62 12.23
CA PHE A 291 10.95 3.62 13.11
C PHE A 291 11.83 2.62 12.36
N ILE A 292 11.32 2.04 11.26
CA ILE A 292 12.04 1.03 10.49
C ILE A 292 13.31 1.63 9.87
N LEU A 293 13.21 2.76 9.17
CA LEU A 293 14.34 3.40 8.51
C LEU A 293 15.40 3.87 9.51
N SER A 294 14.99 4.43 10.65
CA SER A 294 15.91 4.89 11.71
C SER A 294 16.59 3.72 12.43
N THR A 295 15.89 2.59 12.57
CA THR A 295 16.48 1.37 13.16
C THR A 295 17.48 0.72 12.21
N LEU A 296 17.21 0.76 10.90
CA LEU A 296 18.09 0.21 9.87
C LEU A 296 19.33 1.07 9.62
N ALA A 297 19.18 2.40 9.65
CA ALA A 297 20.25 3.35 9.42
C ALA A 297 20.40 4.37 10.57
N PRO A 298 20.76 3.93 11.79
CA PRO A 298 21.00 4.84 12.92
C PRO A 298 22.03 5.93 12.60
N SER A 299 23.03 5.63 11.75
CA SER A 299 24.04 6.60 11.30
C SER A 299 23.47 7.84 10.60
N MET A 300 22.26 7.76 10.04
CA MET A 300 21.60 8.88 9.35
C MET A 300 20.93 9.87 10.31
N ASN A 301 20.74 9.52 11.59
CA ASN A 301 20.09 10.36 12.61
C ASN A 301 18.77 10.99 12.12
N LEU A 302 17.90 10.17 11.52
CA LEU A 302 16.59 10.63 11.04
C LEU A 302 15.76 11.16 12.19
N THR A 303 14.90 12.14 11.91
CA THR A 303 14.00 12.71 12.92
C THR A 303 12.60 12.92 12.35
N MET A 304 11.58 12.94 13.21
CA MET A 304 10.17 13.11 12.82
C MET A 304 9.84 14.57 12.44
N GLU A 305 10.74 15.52 12.66
CA GLU A 305 10.62 16.93 12.29
C GLU A 305 11.04 17.23 10.84
N MET A 306 11.53 16.22 10.12
CA MET A 306 11.90 16.37 8.71
C MET A 306 10.68 16.69 7.84
N GLU A 307 10.87 17.43 6.74
CA GLU A 307 9.78 17.62 5.77
C GLU A 307 9.44 16.28 5.10
N GLU A 308 10.48 15.54 4.70
CA GLU A 308 10.40 14.23 4.09
C GLU A 308 11.50 13.34 4.70
N LEU A 309 11.16 12.08 5.01
CA LEU A 309 12.18 11.06 5.24
C LEU A 309 12.78 10.62 3.90
N PRO A 310 14.04 10.14 3.88
CA PRO A 310 14.61 9.51 2.69
C PRO A 310 13.67 8.43 2.14
N PHE A 311 13.50 8.39 0.82
CA PHE A 311 12.66 7.40 0.15
C PHE A 311 13.10 5.96 0.48
N SER A 312 14.41 5.76 0.58
CA SER A 312 15.07 4.54 1.03
C SER A 312 16.38 4.88 1.74
N VAL A 313 16.91 3.92 2.52
CA VAL A 313 18.16 4.09 3.27
C VAL A 313 19.14 2.97 2.96
N THR A 314 20.44 3.27 3.01
CA THR A 314 21.47 2.23 3.10
C THR A 314 21.53 1.78 4.55
N PRO A 315 21.21 0.52 4.88
CA PRO A 315 21.21 0.08 6.27
C PRO A 315 22.66 -0.03 6.77
N ASP A 316 22.89 0.31 8.04
CA ASP A 316 24.22 0.25 8.68
C ASP A 316 24.74 -1.20 8.76
N LYS A 317 23.82 -2.17 8.74
CA LYS A 317 24.08 -3.61 8.64
C LYS A 317 23.16 -4.21 7.59
N LYS A 318 23.67 -5.20 6.86
CA LYS A 318 22.86 -5.98 5.93
C LYS A 318 21.67 -6.63 6.64
N VAL A 319 20.56 -6.75 5.92
CA VAL A 319 19.25 -7.18 6.44
C VAL A 319 18.98 -8.62 6.07
N SER A 320 18.66 -9.46 7.04
CA SER A 320 18.20 -10.83 6.82
C SER A 320 16.68 -10.92 6.74
N VAL A 321 16.16 -12.04 6.21
CA VAL A 321 14.71 -12.32 6.26
C VAL A 321 14.19 -12.33 7.71
N GLN A 322 15.00 -12.81 8.66
CA GLN A 322 14.65 -12.82 10.08
C GLN A 322 14.51 -11.41 10.65
N ASP A 323 15.35 -10.46 10.21
CA ASP A 323 15.24 -9.06 10.60
C ASP A 323 13.94 -8.44 10.05
N VAL A 324 13.61 -8.70 8.78
CA VAL A 324 12.33 -8.27 8.18
C VAL A 324 11.14 -8.82 8.96
N LEU A 325 11.15 -10.12 9.29
CA LEU A 325 10.09 -10.75 10.10
C LEU A 325 10.05 -10.22 11.53
N ALA A 326 11.17 -9.76 12.09
CA ALA A 326 11.21 -9.15 13.42
C ALA A 326 10.51 -7.77 13.42
N TYR A 327 10.64 -6.97 12.35
CA TYR A 327 9.90 -5.71 12.23
C TYR A 327 8.39 -5.92 12.28
N TYR A 328 7.87 -6.96 11.62
CA TYR A 328 6.43 -7.30 11.69
C TYR A 328 5.97 -7.83 13.05
N ARG A 329 6.88 -8.11 13.98
CA ARG A 329 6.55 -8.47 15.37
C ARG A 329 6.79 -7.33 16.36
N GLN A 330 7.20 -6.16 15.86
CA GLN A 330 7.60 -5.04 16.70
C GLN A 330 6.38 -4.39 17.37
N THR A 331 6.49 -4.21 18.67
CA THR A 331 5.53 -3.52 19.55
C THR A 331 6.05 -2.17 20.06
N TYR A 332 7.26 -1.79 19.62
CA TYR A 332 8.03 -0.63 20.07
C TYR A 332 8.45 -0.66 21.54
N GLU A 333 8.36 -1.82 22.19
CA GLU A 333 8.71 -1.97 23.60
C GLU A 333 10.15 -1.51 23.90
N GLY A 334 10.28 -0.78 25.01
CA GLY A 334 11.56 -0.19 25.43
C GLY A 334 11.95 1.09 24.67
N THR A 335 11.04 1.65 23.86
CA THR A 335 11.24 2.94 23.18
C THR A 335 10.19 3.96 23.63
N GLU A 336 10.35 5.22 23.21
CA GLU A 336 9.34 6.26 23.46
C GLU A 336 7.98 6.00 22.78
N LEU A 337 7.95 5.08 21.81
CA LEU A 337 6.72 4.68 21.11
C LEU A 337 6.01 3.50 21.80
N ASP A 338 6.56 2.98 22.90
CA ASP A 338 5.93 1.91 23.69
C ASP A 338 4.64 2.41 24.33
N VAL A 339 3.50 1.92 23.84
CA VAL A 339 2.15 2.26 24.32
C VAL A 339 1.91 1.88 25.79
N THR A 340 2.75 1.00 26.34
CA THR A 340 2.67 0.53 27.73
C THR A 340 3.63 1.27 28.67
N LYS A 341 4.44 2.23 28.18
CA LYS A 341 5.50 2.89 28.98
C LYS A 341 4.99 3.58 30.25
N ASN A 342 3.74 4.05 30.24
CA ASN A 342 3.11 4.75 31.37
C ASN A 342 2.33 3.80 32.30
N MET A 343 2.28 2.50 32.01
CA MET A 343 1.50 1.50 32.76
C MET A 343 2.28 0.97 33.96
N LEU A 344 2.58 1.88 34.88
CA LEU A 344 3.47 1.64 36.00
C LEU A 344 2.73 1.30 37.29
N ILE A 345 3.32 0.44 38.11
CA ILE A 345 2.86 0.08 39.45
C ILE A 345 3.99 0.29 40.47
N PRO A 346 3.68 0.51 41.76
CA PRO A 346 4.69 0.58 42.80
C PRO A 346 5.55 -0.68 42.83
N ASN A 347 6.88 -0.49 42.85
CA ASN A 347 7.83 -1.59 42.90
C ASN A 347 7.88 -2.20 44.31
N ARG A 348 7.15 -3.30 44.50
CA ARG A 348 7.09 -4.04 45.77
C ARG A 348 8.39 -4.81 46.09
N TYR A 349 9.31 -4.89 45.14
CA TYR A 349 10.56 -5.63 45.26
C TYR A 349 11.79 -4.73 45.41
N ALA A 350 11.62 -3.41 45.52
CA ALA A 350 12.71 -2.48 45.79
C ALA A 350 13.39 -2.83 47.13
N GLN A 351 14.69 -3.10 47.10
CA GLN A 351 15.55 -3.41 48.25
C GLN A 351 16.61 -2.33 48.49
N SER A 352 16.94 -1.53 47.47
CA SER A 352 17.88 -0.41 47.53
C SER A 352 17.16 0.92 47.29
N PRO A 353 17.64 2.05 47.85
CA PRO A 353 17.21 3.39 47.45
C PRO A 353 17.40 3.69 45.94
N ASP A 354 18.30 2.97 45.28
CA ASP A 354 18.57 3.10 43.84
C ASP A 354 17.58 2.32 42.97
N ASP A 355 16.75 1.45 43.57
CA ASP A 355 15.75 0.69 42.82
C ASP A 355 14.62 1.62 42.36
N PRO A 356 14.08 1.41 41.15
CA PRO A 356 13.02 2.25 40.62
C PRO A 356 11.78 2.12 41.52
N GLN A 357 11.21 3.26 41.95
CA GLN A 357 10.01 3.29 42.80
C GLN A 357 8.78 2.72 42.09
N MET A 358 8.76 2.82 40.77
CA MET A 358 7.68 2.38 39.90
C MET A 358 8.26 1.45 38.82
N VAL A 359 7.57 0.38 38.50
CA VAL A 359 7.95 -0.58 37.45
C VAL A 359 6.77 -0.84 36.53
N LYS A 360 7.02 -1.18 35.26
CA LYS A 360 5.97 -1.59 34.32
C LYS A 360 5.20 -2.78 34.91
N SER A 361 3.88 -2.71 34.86
CA SER A 361 3.03 -3.80 35.32
C SER A 361 3.30 -5.06 34.51
N PRO A 362 3.57 -6.23 35.14
CA PRO A 362 3.74 -7.49 34.41
C PRO A 362 2.42 -7.98 33.80
N MET A 363 1.28 -7.35 34.15
CA MET A 363 -0.03 -7.65 33.59
C MET A 363 -0.34 -6.84 32.32
N VAL A 364 0.53 -5.89 31.94
CA VAL A 364 0.31 -5.05 30.77
C VAL A 364 1.41 -5.32 29.75
N ASP A 365 0.99 -5.87 28.64
CA ASP A 365 1.80 -6.02 27.44
C ASP A 365 1.10 -5.36 26.24
N PRO A 366 1.83 -4.98 25.19
CA PRO A 366 1.24 -4.29 24.04
C PRO A 366 0.12 -5.08 23.37
N TRP A 367 0.16 -6.42 23.37
CA TRP A 367 -0.88 -7.29 22.79
C TRP A 367 -2.17 -7.32 23.59
N SER A 368 -2.06 -7.21 24.92
CA SER A 368 -3.21 -7.11 25.82
C SER A 368 -3.86 -5.72 25.83
N LEU A 369 -3.10 -4.67 25.50
CA LEU A 369 -3.53 -3.28 25.54
C LEU A 369 -4.25 -2.86 24.25
N GLY A 370 -5.41 -3.46 24.01
CA GLY A 370 -6.26 -3.10 22.87
C GLY A 370 -6.87 -1.70 22.96
N ARG A 371 -7.55 -1.26 21.88
CA ARG A 371 -8.15 0.08 21.77
C ARG A 371 -9.06 0.42 22.95
N ASP A 372 -9.97 -0.49 23.32
CA ASP A 372 -10.94 -0.27 24.39
C ASP A 372 -10.25 -0.15 25.77
N TRP A 373 -9.21 -0.95 26.03
CA TRP A 373 -8.42 -0.82 27.24
C TRP A 373 -7.71 0.53 27.29
N GLY A 374 -7.09 0.95 26.19
CA GLY A 374 -6.46 2.26 26.08
C GLY A 374 -7.44 3.41 26.34
N GLN A 375 -8.64 3.35 25.77
CA GLN A 375 -9.71 4.32 26.00
C GLN A 375 -10.17 4.33 27.46
N LEU A 376 -10.37 3.16 28.07
CA LEU A 376 -10.75 3.04 29.47
C LEU A 376 -9.70 3.66 30.40
N PHE A 377 -8.42 3.34 30.19
CA PHE A 377 -7.34 3.91 30.99
C PHE A 377 -7.25 5.43 30.83
N ASN A 378 -7.39 5.94 29.60
CA ASN A 378 -7.41 7.38 29.35
C ASN A 378 -8.64 8.09 29.94
N ALA A 379 -9.79 7.41 30.05
CA ALA A 379 -10.97 7.95 30.73
C ALA A 379 -10.76 8.06 32.25
N LEU A 380 -10.01 7.14 32.85
CA LEU A 380 -9.65 7.17 34.27
C LEU A 380 -8.55 8.21 34.55
N ALA A 381 -7.54 8.28 33.68
CA ALA A 381 -6.43 9.23 33.76
C ALA A 381 -5.96 9.61 32.35
N PRO A 382 -6.28 10.83 31.86
CA PRO A 382 -5.89 11.26 30.53
C PRO A 382 -4.37 11.19 30.30
N GLY A 383 -3.95 10.69 29.13
CA GLY A 383 -2.54 10.51 28.78
C GLY A 383 -1.90 9.24 29.33
N SER A 384 -2.71 8.31 29.86
CA SER A 384 -2.22 7.00 30.32
C SER A 384 -1.73 6.13 29.16
N VAL A 385 -2.41 6.18 28.02
CA VAL A 385 -2.04 5.42 26.81
C VAL A 385 -1.99 6.38 25.62
N ASP A 386 -0.81 6.50 25.02
CA ASP A 386 -0.66 7.16 23.73
C ASP A 386 -0.97 6.14 22.62
N ALA A 387 -1.89 6.46 21.72
CA ALA A 387 -2.22 5.58 20.60
C ALA A 387 -1.11 5.64 19.55
N VAL A 388 -0.33 4.56 19.42
CA VAL A 388 0.72 4.43 18.41
C VAL A 388 0.44 3.22 17.53
N ARG A 389 0.43 3.42 16.22
CA ARG A 389 0.23 2.35 15.25
C ARG A 389 1.48 1.48 15.12
N THR A 390 1.34 0.19 15.41
CA THR A 390 2.38 -0.83 15.20
C THR A 390 2.59 -1.14 13.71
N ILE A 391 3.72 -1.77 13.39
CA ILE A 391 4.08 -2.13 12.00
C ILE A 391 3.08 -3.13 11.41
N ALA A 392 2.79 -4.21 12.13
CA ALA A 392 1.65 -5.07 11.87
C ALA A 392 0.60 -4.86 12.95
N ALA A 393 -0.68 -4.87 12.58
CA ALA A 393 -1.77 -4.82 13.53
C ALA A 393 -1.79 -6.08 14.39
N GLN A 394 -2.22 -5.90 15.62
CA GLN A 394 -2.54 -7.01 16.53
C GLN A 394 -4.01 -7.44 16.41
N GLN A 395 -4.83 -6.62 15.74
CA GLN A 395 -6.28 -6.73 15.61
C GLN A 395 -6.63 -6.56 14.13
N CYS A 396 -7.04 -7.65 13.47
CA CYS A 396 -7.59 -7.69 12.12
C CYS A 396 -8.79 -8.61 12.10
#